data_AF-A0A7J7TH81-F1
#
_entry.id   AF-A0A7J7TH81-F1
#
_cell.length_a   1.000
_cell.length_b   1.000
_cell.length_c   1.000
_cell.angle_alpha   90.00
_cell.angle_beta   90.00
_cell.angle_gamma   90.00
#
_symmetry.space_group_name_H-M   'P 1'
#
loop_
_entity.id
_entity.type
_entity.pdbx_description
1 polymer ?
#
loop_
_entity_poly.entity_id
_entity_poly.type
_entity_poly.pdbx_seq_one_letter_code
_entity_poly.pdbx_strand_id
1 'polypeptide(L)'
;MGVAERQQKLRSQYFFECNCPACQNEKHRPAAGPRWEAFCCNRCRALMQGADVLSCDNTSCMEAVSRDHLVSRLRDLQQQVGMARKLLRNGKLERAIQLLLGCQRDAESFLSAEHSVVGEIEDDLAQAYATLGDWQKSATHLQKSLQVVEVRHGPSSVEMGHELFKLAQIFFNGFAIPEALNTIQEAEKVLLVHYGPWNDEIQELQKMKSYLLDLPPIPAGPSV
;
A
#
# COMPACT_ATOMS: atom_id res chain seq x y z
N MET A 1 7.35 -10.79 -0.47
CA MET A 1 8.54 -11.64 -0.25
C MET A 1 8.20 -12.68 0.83
N GLY A 2 7.79 -13.86 0.41
CA GLY A 2 7.51 -14.98 1.32
C GLY A 2 8.78 -15.57 1.96
N VAL A 3 8.59 -16.42 2.97
CA VAL A 3 9.68 -17.08 3.73
C VAL A 3 10.74 -17.76 2.84
N ALA A 4 10.35 -18.39 1.73
CA ALA A 4 11.29 -19.07 0.84
C ALA A 4 12.30 -18.09 0.21
N GLU A 5 11.81 -16.97 -0.31
CA GLU A 5 12.66 -15.93 -0.91
C GLU A 5 13.54 -15.26 0.16
N ARG A 6 13.01 -15.01 1.36
CA ARG A 6 13.81 -14.48 2.49
C ARG A 6 14.94 -15.43 2.86
N GLN A 7 14.67 -16.72 3.03
CA GLN A 7 15.68 -17.73 3.35
C GLN A 7 16.73 -17.85 2.24
N GLN A 8 16.31 -17.83 0.98
CA GLN A 8 17.24 -17.85 -0.15
C GLN A 8 18.20 -16.67 -0.10
N LYS A 9 17.70 -15.44 0.11
CA LYS A 9 18.54 -14.23 0.22
C LYS A 9 19.48 -14.28 1.43
N LEU A 10 18.99 -14.73 2.58
CA LEU A 10 19.82 -14.85 3.79
C LEU A 10 20.93 -15.88 3.63
N ARG A 11 20.63 -17.03 3.03
CA ARG A 11 21.62 -18.08 2.75
C ARG A 11 22.64 -17.62 1.70
N SER A 12 22.20 -16.97 0.63
CA SER A 12 23.09 -16.58 -0.48
C SER A 12 24.01 -15.42 -0.13
N GLN A 13 23.55 -14.47 0.69
CA GLN A 13 24.31 -13.26 1.01
C GLN A 13 25.00 -13.32 2.37
N TYR A 14 24.36 -13.95 3.37
CA TYR A 14 24.81 -13.94 4.76
C TYR A 14 25.09 -15.34 5.32
N PHE A 15 24.93 -16.39 4.51
CA PHE A 15 25.30 -17.78 4.83
C PHE A 15 24.67 -18.35 6.10
N PHE A 16 23.44 -17.93 6.44
CA PHE A 16 22.70 -18.49 7.58
C PHE A 16 21.22 -18.75 7.25
N GLU A 17 20.57 -19.54 8.12
CA GLU A 17 19.13 -19.79 8.08
C GLU A 17 18.42 -19.07 9.23
N CYS A 18 17.34 -18.36 8.93
CA CYS A 18 16.59 -17.64 9.96
C CYS A 18 15.53 -18.54 10.60
N ASN A 19 15.54 -18.63 11.93
CA ASN A 19 14.55 -19.38 12.71
C ASN A 19 13.66 -18.47 13.56
N CYS A 20 13.47 -17.21 13.17
CA CYS A 20 12.61 -16.29 13.93
C CYS A 20 11.13 -16.72 13.89
N PRO A 21 10.30 -16.23 14.83
CA PRO A 21 8.86 -16.56 14.88
C PRO A 21 8.13 -16.34 13.55
N ALA A 22 8.44 -15.27 12.81
CA ALA A 22 7.83 -15.01 11.50
C ALA A 22 8.15 -16.12 10.46
N CYS A 23 9.41 -16.57 10.41
CA CYS A 23 9.80 -17.67 9.54
C CYS A 23 9.18 -19.00 9.96
N GLN A 24 8.95 -19.22 11.26
CA GLN A 24 8.29 -20.44 11.75
C GLN A 24 6.78 -20.40 11.46
N ASN A 25 6.11 -19.29 11.77
CA ASN A 25 4.66 -19.14 11.60
C ASN A 25 4.22 -19.28 10.14
N GLU A 26 4.98 -18.71 9.20
CA GLU A 26 4.72 -18.87 7.76
C GLU A 26 4.93 -20.32 7.28
N LYS A 27 5.91 -21.05 7.84
CA LYS A 27 6.11 -22.48 7.53
C LYS A 27 4.96 -23.35 8.04
N HIS A 28 4.32 -22.97 9.14
CA HIS A 28 3.21 -23.70 9.75
C HIS A 28 1.81 -23.32 9.20
N ARG A 29 1.70 -22.36 8.27
CA ARG A 29 0.48 -22.10 7.48
C ARG A 29 0.61 -22.63 6.04
N PRO A 30 0.52 -23.95 5.80
CA PRO A 30 0.73 -24.51 4.47
C PRO A 30 -0.44 -24.30 3.48
N ALA A 31 -1.66 -24.01 3.96
CA ALA A 31 -2.86 -24.04 3.11
C ALA A 31 -3.19 -22.71 2.41
N ALA A 32 -2.81 -21.57 3.01
CA ALA A 32 -3.05 -20.24 2.46
C ALA A 32 -1.76 -19.42 2.55
N GLY A 33 -1.25 -19.01 1.39
CA GLY A 33 -0.12 -18.08 1.31
C GLY A 33 -0.41 -16.75 2.04
N PRO A 34 0.60 -15.89 2.21
CA PRO A 34 0.38 -14.62 2.88
C PRO A 34 -0.67 -13.80 2.15
N ARG A 35 -1.52 -13.08 2.91
CA ARG A 35 -2.65 -12.32 2.35
C ARG A 35 -2.19 -11.25 1.35
N TRP A 36 -0.98 -10.71 1.53
CA TRP A 36 -0.37 -9.75 0.62
C TRP A 36 0.16 -10.31 -0.71
N GLU A 37 0.04 -11.63 -0.93
CA GLU A 37 0.33 -12.33 -2.20
C GLU A 37 -0.87 -13.22 -2.61
N ALA A 38 -2.03 -13.10 -1.94
CA ALA A 38 -3.15 -14.01 -2.11
C ALA A 38 -4.06 -13.62 -3.28
N PHE A 39 -4.56 -14.65 -3.96
CA PHE A 39 -5.60 -14.55 -4.99
C PHE A 39 -7.00 -14.73 -4.39
N CYS A 40 -7.99 -14.09 -5.02
CA CYS A 40 -9.39 -14.17 -4.65
C CYS A 40 -10.25 -14.67 -5.82
N CYS A 41 -11.33 -15.35 -5.48
CA CYS A 41 -12.33 -15.80 -6.42
C CYS A 41 -13.02 -14.60 -7.09
N ASN A 42 -13.11 -14.63 -8.41
CA ASN A 42 -13.77 -13.58 -9.19
C ASN A 42 -15.29 -13.49 -8.92
N ARG A 43 -15.93 -14.57 -8.45
CA ARG A 43 -17.37 -14.61 -8.18
C ARG A 43 -17.73 -14.16 -6.77
N CYS A 44 -17.10 -14.75 -5.76
CA CYS A 44 -17.51 -14.56 -4.36
C CYS A 44 -16.45 -13.89 -3.48
N ARG A 45 -15.32 -13.47 -4.05
CA ARG A 45 -14.21 -12.80 -3.35
C ARG A 45 -13.49 -13.60 -2.28
N ALA A 46 -13.89 -14.85 -2.02
CA ALA A 46 -13.21 -15.73 -1.08
C ALA A 46 -11.78 -16.03 -1.56
N LEU A 47 -10.89 -16.36 -0.63
CA LEU A 47 -9.51 -16.71 -0.96
C LEU A 47 -9.46 -17.97 -1.82
N MET A 48 -8.46 -18.02 -2.71
CA MET A 48 -8.20 -19.18 -3.54
C MET A 48 -7.07 -20.01 -2.91
N GLN A 49 -7.26 -21.32 -2.80
CA GLN A 49 -6.33 -22.26 -2.17
C GLN A 49 -5.96 -23.42 -3.11
N GLY A 50 -4.77 -23.98 -2.94
CA GLY A 50 -4.27 -25.10 -3.76
C GLY A 50 -2.86 -24.87 -4.32
N ALA A 51 -2.32 -25.88 -4.99
CA ALA A 51 -1.00 -25.83 -5.62
C ALA A 51 -1.11 -25.34 -7.07
N ASP A 52 -1.18 -26.24 -8.05
CA ASP A 52 -1.22 -25.88 -9.48
C ASP A 52 -2.61 -25.41 -9.93
N VAL A 53 -3.66 -26.00 -9.35
CA VAL A 53 -5.04 -25.57 -9.51
C VAL A 53 -5.48 -24.96 -8.19
N LEU A 54 -5.95 -23.72 -8.27
CA LEU A 54 -6.48 -22.97 -7.16
C LEU A 54 -8.00 -23.07 -7.16
N SER A 55 -8.57 -23.57 -6.07
CA SER A 55 -10.01 -23.67 -5.85
C SER A 55 -10.47 -22.62 -4.86
N CYS A 56 -11.70 -22.15 -5.04
CA CYS A 56 -12.34 -21.23 -4.12
C CYS A 56 -12.54 -21.88 -2.74
N ASP A 57 -12.19 -21.17 -1.67
CA ASP A 57 -12.35 -21.62 -0.28
C ASP A 57 -13.82 -21.59 0.20
N ASN A 58 -14.71 -20.91 -0.53
CA ASN A 58 -16.13 -20.92 -0.22
C ASN A 58 -16.78 -22.23 -0.70
N THR A 59 -17.31 -23.01 0.24
CA THR A 59 -17.97 -24.30 -0.02
C THR A 59 -19.17 -24.23 -0.96
N SER A 60 -19.80 -23.05 -1.07
CA SER A 60 -20.91 -22.80 -2.01
C SER A 60 -20.44 -22.40 -3.41
N CYS A 61 -19.12 -22.30 -3.65
CA CYS A 61 -18.53 -21.81 -4.89
C CYS A 61 -17.57 -22.86 -5.48
N MET A 62 -17.87 -23.36 -6.67
CA MET A 62 -17.07 -24.38 -7.36
C MET A 62 -16.04 -23.79 -8.33
N GLU A 63 -15.68 -22.51 -8.17
CA GLU A 63 -14.69 -21.87 -9.03
C GLU A 63 -13.29 -22.45 -8.80
N ALA A 64 -12.63 -22.80 -9.88
CA ALA A 64 -11.25 -23.27 -9.88
C ALA A 64 -10.51 -22.71 -11.10
N VAL A 65 -9.24 -22.35 -10.92
CA VAL A 65 -8.41 -21.73 -11.95
C VAL A 65 -6.97 -22.18 -11.80
N SER A 66 -6.26 -22.32 -12.92
CA SER A 66 -4.82 -22.59 -12.88
C SER A 66 -4.06 -21.44 -12.21
N ARG A 67 -3.12 -21.77 -11.32
CA ARG A 67 -2.21 -20.80 -10.70
C ARG A 67 -1.39 -20.06 -11.76
N ASP A 68 -0.90 -20.76 -12.79
CA ASP A 68 -0.12 -20.15 -13.87
C ASP A 68 -0.90 -19.07 -14.61
N HIS A 69 -2.21 -19.28 -14.78
CA HIS A 69 -3.09 -18.29 -15.39
C HIS A 69 -3.19 -17.02 -14.54
N LEU A 70 -3.42 -17.14 -13.23
CA LEU A 70 -3.47 -15.98 -12.33
C LEU A 70 -2.11 -15.28 -12.19
N VAL A 71 -1.01 -16.04 -12.19
CA VAL A 71 0.35 -15.48 -12.17
C VAL A 71 0.66 -14.72 -13.47
N SER A 72 0.25 -15.25 -14.63
CA SER A 72 0.36 -14.53 -15.91
C SER A 72 -0.43 -13.23 -15.88
N ARG A 73 -1.68 -13.27 -15.41
CA ARG A 73 -2.53 -12.09 -15.29
C ARG A 73 -1.95 -11.05 -14.33
N LEU A 74 -1.39 -11.49 -13.20
CA LEU A 74 -0.68 -10.61 -12.27
C LEU A 74 0.51 -9.91 -12.94
N ARG A 75 1.28 -10.63 -13.77
CA ARG A 75 2.41 -10.06 -14.52
C ARG A 75 1.93 -8.99 -15.50
N ASP A 76 0.85 -9.25 -16.23
CA ASP A 76 0.28 -8.29 -17.18
C ASP A 76 -0.23 -7.03 -16.45
N LEU A 77 -0.92 -7.20 -15.31
CA LEU A 77 -1.33 -6.11 -14.44
C LEU A 77 -0.14 -5.26 -13.97
N GLN A 78 0.94 -5.89 -13.49
CA GLN A 78 2.16 -5.18 -13.06
C GLN A 78 2.80 -4.39 -14.22
N GLN A 79 2.76 -4.91 -15.44
CA GLN A 79 3.22 -4.17 -16.62
C GLN A 79 2.36 -2.94 -16.89
N GLN A 80 1.03 -3.04 -16.78
CA GLN A 80 0.12 -1.89 -16.94
C GLN A 80 0.36 -0.83 -15.87
N VAL A 81 0.55 -1.23 -14.60
CA VAL A 81 0.94 -0.31 -13.52
C VAL A 81 2.27 0.38 -13.84
N GLY A 82 3.26 -0.37 -14.31
CA GLY A 82 4.53 0.19 -14.78
C GLY A 82 4.39 1.20 -15.93
N MET A 83 3.44 0.98 -16.84
CA MET A 83 3.08 1.94 -17.89
C MET A 83 2.40 3.18 -17.34
N ALA A 84 1.49 3.04 -16.37
CA ALA A 84 0.86 4.17 -15.71
C ALA A 84 1.88 5.06 -14.98
N ARG A 85 2.83 4.46 -14.27
CA ARG A 85 3.97 5.18 -13.64
C ARG A 85 4.79 5.96 -14.67
N LYS A 86 4.99 5.43 -15.88
CA LYS A 86 5.65 6.16 -16.98
C LYS A 86 4.81 7.36 -17.44
N LEU A 87 3.49 7.22 -17.50
CA LEU A 87 2.59 8.31 -17.86
C LEU A 87 2.62 9.43 -16.80
N LEU A 88 2.60 9.09 -15.51
CA LEU A 88 2.74 10.05 -14.41
C LEU A 88 4.02 10.88 -14.53
N ARG A 89 5.17 10.21 -14.69
CA ARG A 89 6.46 10.90 -14.86
C ARG A 89 6.51 11.82 -16.08
N ASN A 90 5.73 11.52 -17.11
CA ASN A 90 5.65 12.32 -18.33
C ASN A 90 4.53 13.39 -18.25
N GLY A 91 3.92 13.61 -17.09
CA GLY A 91 2.86 14.60 -16.87
C GLY A 91 1.52 14.26 -17.53
N LYS A 92 1.32 13.04 -18.03
CA LYS A 92 0.07 12.61 -18.69
C LYS A 92 -0.91 12.07 -17.65
N LEU A 93 -1.33 12.95 -16.73
CA LEU A 93 -2.04 12.59 -15.50
C LEU A 93 -3.39 11.91 -15.75
N GLU A 94 -4.24 12.45 -16.62
CA GLU A 94 -5.57 11.91 -16.87
C GLU A 94 -5.49 10.49 -17.45
N ARG A 95 -4.54 10.26 -18.37
CA ARG A 95 -4.32 8.95 -18.97
C ARG A 95 -3.73 7.96 -17.95
N ALA A 96 -2.87 8.43 -17.06
CA ALA A 96 -2.34 7.61 -15.97
C ALA A 96 -3.45 7.17 -15.01
N ILE A 97 -4.30 8.10 -14.58
CA ILE A 97 -5.45 7.82 -13.70
C ILE A 97 -6.42 6.84 -14.37
N GLN A 98 -6.77 7.06 -15.63
CA GLN A 98 -7.64 6.14 -16.37
C GLN A 98 -7.06 4.72 -16.41
N LEU A 99 -5.75 4.59 -16.65
CA LEU A 99 -5.08 3.29 -16.67
C LEU A 99 -5.03 2.66 -15.27
N LEU A 100 -4.71 3.44 -14.24
CA LEU A 100 -4.66 2.96 -12.85
C LEU A 100 -6.03 2.53 -12.33
N LEU A 101 -7.10 3.26 -12.63
CA LEU A 101 -8.47 2.83 -12.29
C LEU A 101 -8.86 1.54 -13.02
N GLY A 102 -8.36 1.35 -14.25
CA GLY A 102 -8.45 0.06 -14.95
C GLY A 102 -7.71 -1.05 -14.21
N CYS A 103 -6.48 -0.80 -13.80
CA CYS A 103 -5.65 -1.72 -13.03
C CYS A 103 -6.31 -2.05 -11.67
N GLN A 104 -6.90 -1.07 -10.99
CA GLN A 104 -7.60 -1.26 -9.72
C GLN A 104 -8.77 -2.23 -9.89
N ARG A 105 -9.65 -2.01 -10.88
CA ARG A 105 -10.78 -2.92 -11.16
C ARG A 105 -10.30 -4.32 -11.54
N ASP A 106 -9.24 -4.41 -12.33
CA ASP A 106 -8.65 -5.70 -12.71
C ASP A 106 -8.09 -6.42 -11.48
N ALA A 107 -7.24 -5.75 -10.69
CA ALA A 107 -6.68 -6.24 -9.45
C ALA A 107 -7.76 -6.74 -8.49
N GLU A 108 -8.77 -5.92 -8.23
CA GLU A 108 -9.90 -6.28 -7.38
C GLU A 108 -10.53 -7.59 -7.83
N SER A 109 -10.63 -7.86 -9.14
CA SER A 109 -11.29 -9.05 -9.68
C SER A 109 -10.62 -10.40 -9.34
N PHE A 110 -9.34 -10.42 -8.94
CA PHE A 110 -8.62 -11.68 -8.67
C PHE A 110 -7.56 -11.61 -7.57
N LEU A 111 -7.28 -10.44 -7.00
CA LEU A 111 -6.35 -10.26 -5.89
C LEU A 111 -7.10 -9.99 -4.60
N SER A 112 -6.51 -10.40 -3.48
CA SER A 112 -6.97 -9.97 -2.15
C SER A 112 -6.85 -8.45 -2.02
N ALA A 113 -7.73 -7.83 -1.24
CA ALA A 113 -7.64 -6.40 -0.91
C ALA A 113 -6.33 -6.05 -0.20
N GLU A 114 -5.70 -7.03 0.47
CA GLU A 114 -4.43 -6.88 1.17
C GLU A 114 -3.22 -7.15 0.25
N HIS A 115 -3.44 -7.48 -1.03
CA HIS A 115 -2.37 -7.82 -1.96
C HIS A 115 -1.45 -6.62 -2.22
N SER A 116 -0.14 -6.87 -2.28
CA SER A 116 0.86 -5.81 -2.40
C SER A 116 0.65 -4.90 -3.63
N VAL A 117 0.34 -5.51 -4.78
CA VAL A 117 0.03 -4.77 -6.02
C VAL A 117 -1.24 -3.90 -5.88
N VAL A 118 -2.20 -4.27 -5.03
CA VAL A 118 -3.36 -3.40 -4.75
C VAL A 118 -2.88 -2.16 -4.03
N GLY A 119 -2.08 -2.30 -2.96
CA GLY A 119 -1.48 -1.15 -2.26
C GLY A 119 -0.68 -0.24 -3.20
N GLU A 120 0.15 -0.83 -4.07
CA GLU A 120 0.90 -0.09 -5.08
C GLU A 120 0.02 0.72 -6.05
N ILE A 121 -1.10 0.14 -6.51
CA ILE A 121 -2.05 0.85 -7.38
C ILE A 121 -2.71 2.02 -6.63
N GLU A 122 -3.05 1.82 -5.36
CA GLU A 122 -3.64 2.85 -4.52
C GLU A 122 -2.66 4.00 -4.24
N ASP A 123 -1.38 3.70 -3.96
CA ASP A 123 -0.31 4.72 -3.84
C ASP A 123 -0.11 5.51 -5.14
N ASP A 124 -0.05 4.83 -6.29
CA ASP A 124 0.07 5.48 -7.60
C ASP A 124 -1.15 6.38 -7.91
N LEU A 125 -2.36 5.97 -7.55
CA LEU A 125 -3.58 6.79 -7.66
C LEU A 125 -3.52 8.00 -6.73
N ALA A 126 -3.06 7.80 -5.49
CA ALA A 126 -2.89 8.89 -4.53
C ALA A 126 -1.93 9.96 -5.06
N GLN A 127 -0.77 9.54 -5.58
CA GLN A 127 0.19 10.45 -6.22
C GLN A 127 -0.43 11.20 -7.40
N ALA A 128 -1.20 10.50 -8.24
CA ALA A 128 -1.83 11.11 -9.41
C ALA A 128 -2.85 12.19 -9.02
N TYR A 129 -3.71 11.92 -8.03
CA TYR A 129 -4.69 12.89 -7.54
C TYR A 129 -4.05 14.04 -6.76
N ALA A 130 -3.00 13.79 -5.98
CA ALA A 130 -2.21 14.86 -5.34
C ALA A 130 -1.62 15.81 -6.40
N THR A 131 -1.12 15.27 -7.51
CA THR A 131 -0.57 16.07 -8.60
C THR A 131 -1.63 16.92 -9.31
N LEU A 132 -2.89 16.48 -9.32
CA LEU A 132 -4.04 17.26 -9.80
C LEU A 132 -4.58 18.26 -8.77
N GLY A 133 -4.09 18.24 -7.53
CA GLY A 133 -4.62 19.03 -6.42
C GLY A 133 -5.93 18.50 -5.84
N ASP A 134 -6.36 17.28 -6.18
CA ASP A 134 -7.50 16.61 -5.57
C ASP A 134 -7.06 15.88 -4.29
N TRP A 135 -6.81 16.67 -3.25
CA TRP A 135 -6.26 16.20 -1.97
C TRP A 135 -7.16 15.17 -1.28
N GLN A 136 -8.49 15.33 -1.39
CA GLN A 136 -9.45 14.43 -0.77
C GLN A 136 -9.42 13.03 -1.38
N LYS A 137 -9.42 12.93 -2.72
CA LYS A 137 -9.28 11.62 -3.38
C LYS A 137 -7.90 11.03 -3.13
N SER A 138 -6.86 11.86 -3.16
CA SER A 138 -5.50 11.42 -2.86
C SER A 138 -5.40 10.76 -1.49
N ALA A 139 -5.92 11.41 -0.45
CA ALA A 139 -5.94 10.87 0.91
C ALA A 139 -6.71 9.55 1.00
N THR A 140 -7.87 9.46 0.33
CA THR A 140 -8.69 8.24 0.32
C THR A 140 -7.93 7.04 -0.26
N HIS A 141 -7.20 7.25 -1.35
CA HIS A 141 -6.40 6.20 -1.97
C HIS A 141 -5.19 5.84 -1.10
N LEU A 142 -4.47 6.82 -0.56
CA LEU A 142 -3.28 6.55 0.26
C LEU A 142 -3.63 5.84 1.58
N GLN A 143 -4.80 6.13 2.17
CA GLN A 143 -5.30 5.39 3.34
C GLN A 143 -5.53 3.90 3.06
N LYS A 144 -5.90 3.52 1.83
CA LYS A 144 -5.99 2.11 1.44
C LYS A 144 -4.60 1.49 1.26
N SER A 145 -3.65 2.22 0.69
CA SER A 145 -2.26 1.78 0.61
C SER A 145 -1.68 1.52 2.00
N LEU A 146 -1.91 2.42 2.96
CA LEU A 146 -1.49 2.27 4.35
C LEU A 146 -1.95 0.96 4.98
N GLN A 147 -3.20 0.54 4.75
CA GLN A 147 -3.71 -0.75 5.26
C GLN A 147 -2.92 -1.93 4.72
N VAL A 148 -2.58 -1.90 3.42
CA VAL A 148 -1.77 -2.96 2.78
C VAL A 148 -0.33 -2.95 3.31
N VAL A 149 0.26 -1.78 3.46
CA VAL A 149 1.61 -1.60 4.01
C VAL A 149 1.69 -2.11 5.44
N GLU A 150 0.71 -1.77 6.29
CA GLU A 150 0.65 -2.22 7.68
C GLU A 150 0.52 -3.75 7.77
N VAL A 151 -0.37 -4.37 6.98
CA VAL A 151 -0.55 -5.83 6.97
C VAL A 151 0.75 -6.55 6.57
N ARG A 152 1.52 -5.99 5.63
CA ARG A 152 2.72 -6.63 5.09
C ARG A 152 3.97 -6.37 5.92
N HIS A 153 4.17 -5.14 6.39
CA HIS A 153 5.41 -4.68 7.03
C HIS A 153 5.26 -4.44 8.53
N GLY A 154 4.04 -4.24 9.01
CA GLY A 154 3.72 -3.91 10.39
C GLY A 154 3.66 -2.40 10.65
N PRO A 155 3.00 -1.98 11.74
CA PRO A 155 2.68 -0.57 12.01
C PRO A 155 3.89 0.30 12.40
N SER A 156 5.02 -0.32 12.75
CA SER A 156 6.25 0.40 13.10
C SER A 156 7.36 0.18 12.07
N SER A 157 7.02 -0.25 10.85
CA SER A 157 7.97 -0.41 9.75
C SER A 157 8.37 0.94 9.16
N VAL A 158 9.54 0.99 8.52
CA VAL A 158 9.98 2.21 7.81
C VAL A 158 9.05 2.51 6.64
N GLU A 159 8.53 1.47 5.98
CA GLU A 159 7.53 1.59 4.92
C GLU A 159 6.25 2.27 5.42
N MET A 160 5.76 1.91 6.61
CA MET A 160 4.62 2.59 7.23
C MET A 160 4.92 4.06 7.52
N GLY A 161 6.13 4.37 7.99
CA GLY A 161 6.59 5.73 8.25
C GLY A 161 6.56 6.61 6.98
N HIS A 162 7.12 6.11 5.88
CA HIS A 162 7.12 6.84 4.60
C HIS A 162 5.70 7.03 4.04
N GLU A 163 4.83 6.03 4.19
CA GLU A 163 3.46 6.13 3.70
C GLU A 163 2.63 7.13 4.53
N LEU A 164 2.85 7.18 5.85
CA LEU A 164 2.29 8.21 6.74
C LEU A 164 2.84 9.60 6.42
N PHE A 165 4.13 9.71 6.07
CA PHE A 165 4.74 10.97 5.65
C PHE A 165 4.05 11.55 4.40
N LYS A 166 3.83 10.73 3.37
CA LYS A 166 3.04 11.14 2.19
C LYS A 166 1.63 11.59 2.57
N LEU A 167 0.96 10.88 3.49
CA LEU A 167 -0.40 11.25 3.92
C LEU A 167 -0.41 12.58 4.68
N ALA A 168 0.59 12.83 5.52
CA ALA A 168 0.77 14.12 6.19
C ALA A 168 0.93 15.25 5.16
N GLN A 169 1.73 15.04 4.10
CA GLN A 169 1.88 16.01 3.02
C GLN A 169 0.56 16.28 2.30
N ILE A 170 -0.23 15.24 2.00
CA ILE A 170 -1.54 15.39 1.34
C ILE A 170 -2.49 16.21 2.21
N PHE A 171 -2.62 15.90 3.51
CA PHE A 171 -3.51 16.65 4.40
C PHE A 171 -3.03 18.09 4.60
N PHE A 172 -1.72 18.31 4.72
CA PHE A 172 -1.13 19.64 4.83
C PHE A 172 -1.45 20.51 3.60
N ASN A 173 -1.22 19.98 2.39
CA ASN A 173 -1.52 20.71 1.14
C ASN A 173 -3.03 20.90 0.91
N GLY A 174 -3.85 19.98 1.43
CA GLY A 174 -5.30 20.08 1.43
C GLY A 174 -5.92 20.96 2.53
N PHE A 175 -5.10 21.58 3.39
CA PHE A 175 -5.55 22.36 4.55
C PHE A 175 -6.47 21.58 5.51
N ALA A 176 -6.35 20.25 5.56
CA ALA A 176 -7.01 19.40 6.55
C ALA A 176 -6.19 19.40 7.85
N ILE A 177 -6.22 20.53 8.57
CA ILE A 177 -5.31 20.84 9.67
C ILE A 177 -5.35 19.76 10.78
N PRO A 178 -6.52 19.34 11.30
CA PRO A 178 -6.57 18.32 12.35
C PRO A 178 -5.96 16.99 11.92
N GLU A 179 -6.29 16.54 10.70
CA GLU A 179 -5.80 15.30 10.11
C GLU A 179 -4.29 15.37 9.87
N ALA A 180 -3.80 16.49 9.32
CA ALA A 180 -2.37 16.71 9.09
C ALA A 180 -1.58 16.65 10.40
N LEU A 181 -1.99 17.36 11.45
CA LEU A 181 -1.30 17.34 12.74
C LEU A 181 -1.24 15.94 13.36
N ASN A 182 -2.35 15.20 13.31
CA ASN A 182 -2.42 13.84 13.80
C ASN A 182 -1.51 12.90 13.00
N THR A 183 -1.57 12.95 11.67
CA THR A 183 -0.74 12.09 10.81
C THR A 183 0.74 12.45 10.92
N ILE A 184 1.10 13.73 11.06
CA ILE A 184 2.48 14.15 11.32
C ILE A 184 3.02 13.49 12.59
N GLN A 185 2.25 13.54 13.69
CA GLN A 185 2.68 12.94 14.95
C GLN A 185 2.92 11.43 14.83
N GLU A 186 2.04 10.70 14.13
CA GLU A 186 2.21 9.27 13.91
C GLU A 186 3.41 8.97 12.98
N ALA A 187 3.60 9.76 11.93
CA ALA A 187 4.76 9.64 11.03
C ALA A 187 6.08 9.88 11.78
N GLU A 188 6.18 10.95 12.58
CA GLU A 188 7.35 11.24 13.42
C GLU A 188 7.68 10.07 14.35
N LYS A 189 6.66 9.54 15.04
CA LYS A 189 6.82 8.43 15.99
C LYS A 189 7.38 7.18 15.32
N VAL A 190 6.93 6.86 14.10
CA VAL A 190 7.42 5.68 13.37
C VAL A 190 8.81 5.94 12.78
N LEU A 191 9.01 7.07 12.11
CA LEU A 191 10.28 7.38 11.43
C LEU A 191 11.45 7.57 12.40
N LEU A 192 11.22 8.14 13.59
CA LEU A 192 12.27 8.29 14.62
C LEU A 192 12.80 6.96 15.18
N VAL A 193 12.09 5.84 14.98
CA VAL A 193 12.61 4.51 15.33
C VAL A 193 13.69 4.06 14.35
N HIS A 194 13.60 4.49 13.09
CA HIS A 194 14.49 4.06 11.99
C HIS A 194 15.56 5.10 11.66
N TYR A 195 15.26 6.37 11.87
CA TYR A 195 16.10 7.50 11.52
C TYR A 195 16.39 8.40 12.72
N GLY A 196 17.50 9.14 12.63
CA GLY A 196 17.81 10.19 13.59
C GLY A 196 17.01 11.48 13.33
N PRO A 197 16.96 12.40 14.30
CA PRO A 197 16.20 13.66 14.19
C PRO A 197 16.69 14.61 13.08
N TRP A 198 17.84 14.32 12.47
CA TRP A 198 18.43 15.08 11.38
C TRP A 198 18.03 14.60 9.98
N ASN A 199 17.17 13.58 9.89
CA ASN A 199 16.61 13.13 8.62
C ASN A 199 15.68 14.22 8.03
N ASP A 200 15.78 14.44 6.72
CA ASP A 200 15.07 15.50 6.01
C ASP A 200 13.54 15.40 6.13
N GLU A 201 12.98 14.19 6.07
CA GLU A 201 11.54 13.96 6.18
C GLU A 201 11.03 14.31 7.60
N ILE A 202 11.81 13.95 8.63
CA ILE A 202 11.49 14.30 10.02
C ILE A 202 11.52 15.82 10.21
N GLN A 203 12.52 16.50 9.65
CA GLN A 203 12.59 17.96 9.71
C GLN A 203 11.44 18.63 8.94
N GLU A 204 11.02 18.06 7.81
CA GLU A 204 9.89 18.55 7.04
C GLU A 204 8.59 18.43 7.85
N LEU A 205 8.33 17.27 8.45
CA LEU A 205 7.19 17.04 9.34
C LEU A 205 7.14 18.07 10.48
N GLN A 206 8.27 18.34 11.13
CA GLN A 206 8.36 19.33 12.21
C GLN A 206 8.06 20.75 11.72
N LYS A 207 8.54 21.13 10.54
CA LYS A 207 8.26 22.44 9.92
C LYS A 207 6.78 22.57 9.56
N MET A 208 6.20 21.54 8.94
CA MET A 208 4.76 21.49 8.63
C MET A 208 3.93 21.65 9.91
N LYS A 209 4.28 20.93 10.97
CA LYS A 209 3.60 21.00 12.27
C LYS A 209 3.68 22.39 12.89
N SER A 210 4.88 22.99 12.95
CA SER A 210 5.05 24.36 13.46
C SER A 210 4.19 25.34 12.69
N TYR A 211 4.24 25.29 11.35
CA TYR A 211 3.45 26.16 10.50
C TYR A 211 1.95 26.04 10.80
N LEU A 212 1.42 24.81 10.91
CA LEU A 212 0.00 24.58 11.18
C LEU A 212 -0.43 25.08 12.57
N LEU A 213 0.45 25.00 13.58
CA LEU A 213 0.18 25.48 14.94
C LEU A 213 0.22 27.01 15.04
N ASP A 214 1.02 27.66 14.19
CA ASP A 214 1.15 29.12 14.14
C ASP A 214 0.04 29.79 13.31
N LEU A 215 -0.84 29.02 12.66
CA LEU A 215 -1.95 29.57 11.89
C LEU A 215 -2.95 30.29 12.80
N PRO A 216 -3.41 31.50 12.42
CA PRO A 216 -4.49 32.15 13.14
C PRO A 216 -5.78 31.33 13.04
N PRO A 217 -6.66 31.38 14.05
CA PRO A 217 -7.93 30.66 14.00
C PRO A 217 -8.75 31.10 12.78
N ILE A 218 -9.23 30.11 12.01
CA ILE A 218 -10.10 30.35 10.86
C ILE A 218 -11.36 31.08 11.37
N PRO A 219 -11.72 32.26 10.84
CA PRO A 219 -12.96 32.92 11.22
C PRO A 219 -14.12 31.96 10.96
N ALA A 220 -14.90 31.64 11.98
CA ALA A 220 -16.13 30.91 11.79
C ALA A 220 -16.99 31.71 10.80
N GLY A 221 -17.18 31.17 9.59
CA GLY A 221 -18.12 31.72 8.63
C GLY A 221 -19.50 31.83 9.27
N PRO A 222 -20.33 32.81 8.87
CA PRO A 222 -21.62 33.03 9.51
C PRO A 222 -22.43 31.74 9.45
N SER A 223 -22.87 31.26 10.61
CA SER A 223 -23.84 30.19 10.74
C SER A 223 -25.10 30.59 9.96
N VAL A 224 -25.39 29.89 8.86
CA VAL A 224 -26.65 30.02 8.11
C VAL A 224 -27.63 28.98 8.59
#